data_AF-R1C504-F1
#
_entry.id   AF-R1C504-F1
#
_cell.length_a   1.000
_cell.length_b   1.000
_cell.length_c   1.000
_cell.angle_alpha   90.00
_cell.angle_beta   90.00
_cell.angle_gamma   90.00
#
_symmetry.space_group_name_H-M   'P 1'
#
loop_
_entity.id
_entity.type
_entity.pdbx_description
1 polymer ?
#
loop_
_entity_poly.entity_id
_entity_poly.type
_entity_poly.pdbx_seq_one_letter_code
_entity_poly.pdbx_strand_id
1 'polypeptide(L)'
;MITFLPCTDFEEIARILDDKRLGGQRTEAWAILKWLRAPEQYPKLVRAGYCSMWKGFEPALVCYVNAMLREGCFSWAGDASLGLDEPASPPPMPPWLGEEALHSCHRSALMAKLPTHYSQYGWPETGEDHDGSYLWPDRRDDGWVLRWPVAAKRPAIRLSRADVPPPPSAAAEPALACRKRSRCEDGPGRSALQAEWTRLTKEELPKLAKGRRWPICLDHCFQRVALDAAFGGCWYDHLDRKRGAAIRQIADADLARAVQAARRMRDEGAAAVDEMNAESLRWRGKAGPKRKR
;
A
#
# COMPACT_ATOMS: atom_id res chain seq x y z
N MET A 1 -3.36 -13.08 7.46
CA MET A 1 -3.67 -13.28 6.04
C MET A 1 -5.16 -13.52 5.90
N ILE A 2 -5.83 -12.61 5.18
CA ILE A 2 -7.24 -12.66 4.84
C ILE A 2 -7.49 -11.81 3.59
N THR A 3 -8.48 -12.19 2.78
CA THR A 3 -9.05 -11.30 1.77
C THR A 3 -10.28 -10.57 2.34
N PHE A 4 -10.18 -9.26 2.56
CA PHE A 4 -11.30 -8.44 3.02
C PHE A 4 -12.33 -8.28 1.91
N LEU A 5 -13.59 -8.58 2.24
CA LEU A 5 -14.75 -8.48 1.37
C LEU A 5 -15.90 -7.78 2.12
N PRO A 6 -15.84 -6.46 2.38
CA PRO A 6 -16.92 -5.71 3.04
C PRO A 6 -18.19 -5.51 2.20
N CYS A 7 -18.08 -5.68 0.86
CA CYS A 7 -19.18 -5.66 -0.10
C CYS A 7 -18.86 -6.64 -1.26
N THR A 8 -19.65 -6.58 -2.34
CA THR A 8 -19.57 -7.52 -3.48
C THR A 8 -18.65 -7.06 -4.61
N ASP A 9 -18.41 -5.76 -4.75
CA ASP A 9 -17.65 -5.18 -5.86
C ASP A 9 -16.17 -5.01 -5.49
N PHE A 10 -15.26 -5.64 -6.25
CA PHE A 10 -13.83 -5.60 -5.95
C PHE A 10 -13.20 -4.21 -6.09
N GLU A 11 -13.69 -3.37 -7.01
CA GLU A 11 -13.25 -1.97 -7.15
C GLU A 11 -13.70 -1.13 -5.98
N GLU A 12 -14.93 -1.34 -5.53
CA GLU A 12 -15.45 -0.67 -4.36
C GLU A 12 -14.69 -1.09 -3.10
N ILE A 13 -14.40 -2.39 -2.95
CA ILE A 13 -13.56 -2.89 -1.86
C ILE A 13 -12.20 -2.19 -1.88
N ALA A 14 -11.54 -2.11 -3.03
CA ALA A 14 -10.24 -1.46 -3.14
C ALA A 14 -10.31 0.02 -2.68
N ARG A 15 -11.34 0.74 -3.12
CA ARG A 15 -11.59 2.14 -2.74
C ARG A 15 -11.85 2.31 -1.24
N ILE A 16 -12.57 1.38 -0.62
CA ILE A 16 -12.91 1.42 0.81
C ILE A 16 -11.67 1.27 1.71
N LEU A 17 -10.73 0.41 1.30
CA LEU A 17 -9.58 0.05 2.12
C LEU A 17 -8.59 1.22 2.31
N ASP A 18 -8.12 1.39 3.55
CA ASP A 18 -6.97 2.26 3.84
C ASP A 18 -5.67 1.70 3.25
N ASP A 19 -4.69 2.57 3.02
CA ASP A 19 -3.46 2.25 2.29
C ASP A 19 -2.71 1.03 2.86
N LYS A 20 -2.71 0.85 4.18
CA LYS A 20 -2.06 -0.29 4.82
C LYS A 20 -2.77 -1.59 4.47
N ARG A 21 -4.10 -1.65 4.56
CA ARG A 21 -4.84 -2.87 4.18
C ARG A 21 -4.83 -3.05 2.68
N LEU A 22 -4.95 -2.01 1.86
CA LEU A 22 -4.86 -2.09 0.40
C LEU A 22 -3.55 -2.75 -0.07
N GLY A 23 -2.40 -2.27 0.42
CA GLY A 23 -1.10 -2.87 0.12
C GLY A 23 -0.95 -4.30 0.68
N GLY A 24 -1.56 -4.56 1.83
CA GLY A 24 -1.65 -5.90 2.41
C GLY A 24 -2.46 -6.86 1.54
N GLN A 25 -3.65 -6.46 1.09
CA GLN A 25 -4.57 -7.27 0.29
C GLN A 25 -3.92 -7.72 -1.02
N ARG A 26 -3.20 -6.84 -1.71
CA ARG A 26 -2.41 -7.23 -2.90
C ARG A 26 -1.46 -8.38 -2.60
N THR A 27 -0.69 -8.27 -1.51
CA THR A 27 0.34 -9.25 -1.15
C THR A 27 -0.26 -10.57 -0.67
N GLU A 28 -1.32 -10.49 0.14
CA GLU A 28 -2.02 -11.63 0.71
C GLU A 28 -2.80 -12.41 -0.37
N ALA A 29 -3.53 -11.72 -1.24
CA ALA A 29 -4.24 -12.34 -2.37
C ALA A 29 -3.26 -12.98 -3.37
N TRP A 30 -2.12 -12.34 -3.66
CA TRP A 30 -1.06 -12.94 -4.47
C TRP A 30 -0.49 -14.22 -3.85
N ALA A 31 -0.31 -14.26 -2.53
CA ALA A 31 0.14 -15.48 -1.84
C ALA A 31 -0.89 -16.62 -2.00
N ILE A 32 -2.18 -16.30 -1.96
CA ILE A 32 -3.25 -17.28 -2.22
C ILE A 32 -3.23 -17.75 -3.68
N LEU A 33 -3.08 -16.86 -4.67
CA LEU A 33 -2.96 -17.24 -6.09
C LEU A 33 -1.81 -18.22 -6.33
N LYS A 34 -0.63 -17.93 -5.77
CA LYS A 34 0.52 -18.84 -5.88
C LYS A 34 0.22 -20.22 -5.30
N TRP A 35 -0.49 -20.28 -4.18
CA TRP A 35 -0.89 -21.55 -3.59
C TRP A 35 -1.97 -22.26 -4.41
N LEU A 36 -2.95 -21.55 -4.98
CA LEU A 36 -3.96 -22.17 -5.85
C LEU A 36 -3.34 -22.85 -7.07
N ARG A 37 -2.31 -22.22 -7.64
CA ARG A 37 -1.59 -22.70 -8.83
C ARG A 37 -0.58 -23.81 -8.56
N ALA A 38 0.00 -23.83 -7.36
CA ALA A 38 1.03 -24.79 -6.96
C ALA A 38 0.89 -25.20 -5.47
N PRO A 39 -0.21 -25.87 -5.09
CA PRO A 39 -0.51 -26.16 -3.68
C PRO A 39 0.53 -27.04 -2.99
N GLU A 40 1.21 -27.91 -3.74
CA GLU A 40 2.29 -28.79 -3.30
C GLU A 40 3.52 -28.02 -2.79
N GLN A 41 3.74 -26.79 -3.28
CA GLN A 41 4.85 -25.93 -2.81
C GLN A 41 4.54 -25.26 -1.47
N TYR A 42 3.26 -25.22 -1.04
CA TYR A 42 2.86 -24.59 0.21
C TYR A 42 1.98 -25.52 1.08
N PRO A 43 2.52 -26.67 1.55
CA PRO A 43 1.75 -27.67 2.29
C PRO A 43 1.12 -27.14 3.59
N LYS A 44 1.70 -26.09 4.19
CA LYS A 44 1.18 -25.44 5.40
C LYS A 44 -0.11 -24.64 5.16
N LEU A 45 -0.42 -24.28 3.91
CA LEU A 45 -1.58 -23.46 3.56
C LEU A 45 -2.82 -24.29 3.19
N VAL A 46 -2.67 -25.61 3.02
CA VAL A 46 -3.73 -26.52 2.53
C VAL A 46 -5.00 -26.48 3.39
N ARG A 47 -4.87 -26.22 4.70
CA ARG A 47 -5.99 -26.16 5.67
C ARG A 47 -6.37 -24.73 6.07
N ALA A 48 -5.73 -23.71 5.51
CA ALA A 48 -6.01 -22.33 5.84
C ALA A 48 -7.36 -21.89 5.25
N GLY A 49 -8.26 -21.38 6.09
CA GLY A 49 -9.60 -20.92 5.65
C GLY A 49 -9.53 -19.87 4.53
N TYR A 50 -8.62 -18.90 4.67
CA TYR A 50 -8.39 -17.85 3.68
C TYR A 50 -7.86 -18.37 2.33
N CYS A 51 -7.21 -19.53 2.30
CA CYS A 51 -6.78 -20.16 1.05
C CYS A 51 -7.94 -21.00 0.47
N SER A 52 -8.51 -21.88 1.28
CA SER A 52 -9.53 -22.84 0.85
C SER A 52 -10.78 -22.19 0.28
N MET A 53 -11.16 -21.01 0.77
CA MET A 53 -12.31 -20.29 0.20
C MET A 53 -12.12 -20.00 -1.29
N TRP A 54 -10.92 -19.69 -1.78
CA TRP A 54 -10.73 -19.33 -3.20
C TRP A 54 -10.57 -20.54 -4.15
N LYS A 55 -10.65 -21.78 -3.65
CA LYS A 55 -10.56 -22.97 -4.51
C LYS A 55 -11.72 -23.01 -5.51
N GLY A 56 -11.38 -23.08 -6.80
CA GLY A 56 -12.36 -23.06 -7.90
C GLY A 56 -12.77 -21.65 -8.36
N PHE A 57 -12.21 -20.59 -7.75
CA PHE A 57 -12.51 -19.20 -8.05
C PHE A 57 -11.25 -18.37 -8.35
N GLU A 58 -10.21 -19.01 -8.91
CA GLU A 58 -8.96 -18.34 -9.27
C GLU A 58 -9.17 -17.11 -10.17
N PRO A 59 -9.98 -17.17 -11.25
CA PRO A 59 -10.18 -16.00 -12.10
C PRO A 59 -10.84 -14.82 -11.37
N ALA A 60 -11.73 -15.08 -10.40
CA ALA A 60 -12.31 -14.04 -9.56
C ALA A 60 -11.24 -13.44 -8.61
N LEU A 61 -10.33 -14.26 -8.07
CA LEU A 61 -9.21 -13.76 -7.26
C LEU A 61 -8.21 -12.93 -8.08
N VAL A 62 -8.02 -13.22 -9.37
CA VAL A 62 -7.25 -12.37 -10.28
C VAL A 62 -7.91 -10.99 -10.41
N CYS A 63 -9.22 -10.93 -10.65
CA CYS A 63 -9.97 -9.67 -10.69
C CYS A 63 -9.81 -8.88 -9.38
N TYR A 64 -9.88 -9.56 -8.23
CA TYR A 64 -9.65 -8.95 -6.91
C TYR A 64 -8.25 -8.35 -6.79
N VAL A 65 -7.20 -9.09 -7.17
CA VAL A 65 -5.81 -8.60 -7.14
C VAL A 65 -5.67 -7.37 -8.04
N ASN A 66 -6.21 -7.41 -9.25
CA ASN A 66 -6.13 -6.30 -10.20
C ASN A 66 -6.85 -5.04 -9.71
N ALA A 67 -7.99 -5.18 -9.03
CA ALA A 67 -8.66 -4.04 -8.38
C ALA A 67 -7.74 -3.38 -7.32
N MET A 68 -7.09 -4.18 -6.46
CA MET A 68 -6.14 -3.65 -5.47
C MET A 68 -4.91 -3.00 -6.14
N LEU A 69 -4.42 -3.58 -7.23
CA LEU A 69 -3.29 -3.04 -8.00
C LEU A 69 -3.63 -1.68 -8.62
N ARG A 70 -4.80 -1.58 -9.26
CA ARG A 70 -5.26 -0.36 -9.93
C ARG A 70 -5.50 0.77 -8.93
N GLU A 71 -6.22 0.49 -7.85
CA GLU A 71 -6.52 1.51 -6.83
C GLU A 71 -5.25 1.96 -6.09
N GLY A 72 -4.33 1.04 -5.81
CA GLY A 72 -3.07 1.36 -5.14
C GLY A 72 -1.98 1.90 -6.07
N CYS A 73 -2.27 2.10 -7.36
CA CYS A 73 -1.29 2.46 -8.40
C CYS A 73 -0.03 1.57 -8.38
N PHE A 74 -0.20 0.29 -8.05
CA PHE A 74 0.88 -0.67 -7.96
C PHE A 74 1.19 -1.26 -9.34
N SER A 75 2.45 -1.24 -9.76
CA SER A 75 2.84 -1.81 -11.04
C SER A 75 3.30 -3.26 -10.91
N TRP A 76 2.41 -4.20 -11.19
CA TRP A 76 2.71 -5.55 -11.69
C TRP A 76 2.14 -5.79 -13.10
N ALA A 77 1.54 -4.75 -13.68
CA ALA A 77 0.82 -4.81 -14.94
C ALA A 77 1.76 -5.19 -16.11
N GLY A 78 1.29 -6.10 -16.97
CA GLY A 78 2.00 -6.53 -18.17
C GLY A 78 3.04 -7.65 -17.97
N ASP A 79 3.28 -8.10 -16.74
CA ASP A 79 4.09 -9.29 -16.50
C ASP A 79 3.26 -10.56 -16.70
N ALA A 80 3.24 -11.05 -17.95
CA ALA A 80 2.53 -12.26 -18.33
C ALA A 80 2.95 -13.50 -17.50
N SER A 81 4.16 -13.51 -16.92
CA SER A 81 4.61 -14.62 -16.07
C SER A 81 3.83 -14.72 -14.76
N LEU A 82 3.17 -13.64 -14.34
CA LEU A 82 2.33 -13.61 -13.16
C LEU A 82 0.91 -14.09 -13.44
N GLY A 83 0.49 -14.26 -14.71
CA GLY A 83 -0.85 -14.71 -15.09
C GLY A 83 -1.96 -13.87 -14.45
N LEU A 84 -1.87 -12.55 -14.56
CA LEU A 84 -2.85 -11.59 -14.03
C LEU A 84 -3.74 -10.98 -15.11
N ASP A 85 -3.81 -11.61 -16.28
CA ASP A 85 -4.69 -11.20 -17.37
C ASP A 85 -6.16 -11.26 -16.92
N GLU A 86 -6.91 -10.19 -17.17
CA GLU A 86 -8.34 -10.15 -16.88
C GLU A 86 -9.07 -11.17 -17.76
N PRO A 87 -10.06 -11.90 -17.22
CA PRO A 87 -10.81 -12.87 -18.00
C PRO A 87 -11.64 -12.16 -19.08
N ALA A 88 -11.70 -12.76 -20.28
CA ALA A 88 -12.44 -12.20 -21.41
C ALA A 88 -13.96 -12.11 -21.19
N SER A 89 -14.48 -12.85 -20.21
CA SER A 89 -15.88 -12.83 -19.77
C SER A 89 -15.94 -12.84 -18.24
N PRO A 90 -17.05 -12.40 -17.62
CA PRO A 90 -17.20 -12.45 -16.17
C PRO A 90 -16.88 -13.85 -15.62
N PRO A 91 -15.97 -13.96 -14.62
CA PRO A 91 -15.59 -15.24 -14.07
C PRO A 91 -16.72 -15.81 -13.20
N PRO A 92 -16.69 -17.14 -12.91
CA PRO A 92 -17.55 -17.69 -11.87
C PRO A 92 -17.26 -16.98 -10.55
N MET A 93 -18.28 -16.36 -9.97
CA MET A 93 -18.15 -15.66 -8.70
C MET A 93 -18.38 -16.62 -7.53
N PRO A 94 -17.68 -16.44 -6.39
CA PRO A 94 -17.90 -17.27 -5.24
C PRO A 94 -19.31 -17.08 -4.67
N PRO A 95 -20.06 -18.15 -4.33
CA PRO A 95 -21.45 -18.06 -3.89
C PRO A 95 -21.63 -17.37 -2.53
N TRP A 96 -20.57 -17.23 -1.72
CA TRP A 96 -20.61 -16.43 -0.50
C TRP A 96 -20.40 -14.94 -0.72
N LEU A 97 -20.03 -14.53 -1.93
CA LEU A 97 -19.95 -13.11 -2.28
C LEU A 97 -21.39 -12.63 -2.51
N GLY A 98 -21.88 -11.81 -1.58
CA GLY A 98 -23.30 -11.43 -1.46
C GLY A 98 -23.90 -11.87 -0.13
N GLU A 99 -23.25 -12.76 0.61
CA GLU A 99 -23.73 -13.20 1.92
C GLU A 99 -23.43 -12.17 3.00
N GLU A 100 -24.49 -11.54 3.49
CA GLU A 100 -24.39 -10.41 4.40
C GLU A 100 -23.65 -10.76 5.71
N ALA A 101 -23.80 -11.99 6.21
CA ALA A 101 -23.06 -12.44 7.39
C ALA A 101 -21.53 -12.42 7.19
N LEU A 102 -21.05 -12.72 5.97
CA LEU A 102 -19.63 -12.63 5.65
C LEU A 102 -19.19 -11.16 5.55
N HIS A 103 -19.96 -10.34 4.84
CA HIS A 103 -19.65 -8.93 4.64
C HIS A 103 -19.62 -8.15 5.96
N SER A 104 -20.64 -8.34 6.80
CA SER A 104 -20.71 -7.77 8.15
C SER A 104 -19.52 -8.18 9.02
N CYS A 105 -19.11 -9.46 8.99
CA CYS A 105 -17.92 -9.92 9.70
C CYS A 105 -16.65 -9.18 9.27
N HIS A 106 -16.48 -8.94 7.97
CA HIS A 106 -15.34 -8.20 7.44
C HIS A 106 -15.41 -6.70 7.77
N ARG A 107 -16.58 -6.07 7.70
CA ARG A 107 -16.76 -4.66 8.11
C ARG A 107 -16.46 -4.46 9.58
N SER A 108 -16.96 -5.34 10.45
CA SER A 108 -16.63 -5.36 11.88
C SER A 108 -15.11 -5.48 12.13
N ALA A 109 -14.44 -6.37 11.39
CA ALA A 109 -12.99 -6.54 11.49
C ALA A 109 -12.20 -5.30 11.02
N LEU A 110 -12.67 -4.61 9.98
CA LEU A 110 -12.08 -3.36 9.49
C LEU A 110 -12.30 -2.21 10.49
N MET A 111 -13.51 -2.09 11.04
CA MET A 111 -13.86 -1.14 12.09
C MET A 111 -12.96 -1.32 13.32
N ALA A 112 -12.79 -2.54 13.82
CA ALA A 112 -11.87 -2.83 14.94
C ALA A 112 -10.40 -2.44 14.63
N LYS A 113 -10.03 -2.45 13.35
CA LYS A 113 -8.68 -2.26 12.86
C LYS A 113 -8.29 -0.79 12.70
N LEU A 114 -9.22 0.05 12.25
CA LEU A 114 -9.00 1.50 12.10
C LEU A 114 -10.34 2.25 12.16
N PRO A 115 -10.95 2.39 13.35
CA PRO A 115 -12.30 2.95 13.49
C PRO A 115 -12.46 4.32 12.83
N THR A 116 -11.44 5.18 12.94
CA THR A 116 -11.43 6.54 12.40
C THR A 116 -11.53 6.59 10.87
N HIS A 117 -11.02 5.58 10.16
CA HIS A 117 -11.13 5.49 8.72
C HIS A 117 -12.47 4.87 8.30
N TYR A 118 -12.89 3.79 8.95
CA TYR A 118 -14.04 3.02 8.46
C TYR A 118 -15.41 3.56 8.91
N SER A 119 -15.47 4.39 9.97
CA SER A 119 -16.72 4.99 10.42
C SER A 119 -17.38 5.91 9.38
N GLN A 120 -16.62 6.40 8.40
CA GLN A 120 -17.14 7.26 7.33
C GLN A 120 -18.12 6.57 6.38
N TYR A 121 -18.16 5.23 6.37
CA TYR A 121 -18.99 4.45 5.44
C TYR A 121 -20.40 4.14 5.98
N GLY A 122 -20.74 4.63 7.18
CA GLY A 122 -22.09 4.49 7.74
C GLY A 122 -22.51 3.05 8.02
N TRP A 123 -21.54 2.15 8.22
CA TRP A 123 -21.80 0.76 8.55
C TRP A 123 -22.42 0.62 9.94
N PRO A 124 -23.33 -0.35 10.16
CA PRO A 124 -23.90 -0.59 11.48
C PRO A 124 -22.90 -1.22 12.45
N GLU A 125 -21.81 -1.83 11.95
CA GLU A 125 -20.80 -2.45 12.80
C GLU A 125 -19.93 -1.39 13.50
N THR A 126 -19.77 -1.53 14.82
CA THR A 126 -18.85 -0.70 15.61
C THR A 126 -17.42 -1.25 15.63
N GLY A 127 -17.28 -2.56 15.41
CA GLY A 127 -16.02 -3.30 15.55
C GLY A 127 -15.64 -3.67 16.99
N GLU A 128 -16.38 -3.21 17.99
CA GLU A 128 -16.08 -3.47 19.42
C GLU A 128 -16.20 -4.96 19.77
N ASP A 129 -17.17 -5.67 19.16
CA ASP A 129 -17.41 -7.10 19.38
C ASP A 129 -16.50 -8.02 18.54
N HIS A 130 -15.55 -7.46 17.79
CA HIS A 130 -14.67 -8.26 16.94
C HIS A 130 -13.56 -8.94 17.76
N ASP A 131 -13.69 -10.24 17.98
CA ASP A 131 -12.76 -11.07 18.75
C ASP A 131 -11.53 -11.56 17.96
N GLY A 132 -11.33 -11.07 16.74
CA GLY A 132 -10.26 -11.52 15.84
C GLY A 132 -10.59 -12.77 15.02
N SER A 133 -11.78 -13.36 15.20
CA SER A 133 -12.26 -14.49 14.41
C SER A 133 -12.90 -14.04 13.11
N TYR A 134 -12.80 -14.89 12.08
CA TYR A 134 -13.40 -14.66 10.77
C TYR A 134 -14.30 -15.81 10.38
N LEU A 135 -15.37 -15.49 9.64
CA LEU A 135 -16.20 -16.46 8.96
C LEU A 135 -15.48 -16.97 7.71
N TRP A 136 -15.35 -18.29 7.60
CA TRP A 136 -14.69 -18.93 6.45
C TRP A 136 -15.71 -19.74 5.65
N PRO A 137 -15.84 -19.47 4.34
CA PRO A 137 -16.58 -20.35 3.44
C PRO A 137 -15.94 -21.73 3.38
N ASP A 138 -16.79 -22.76 3.46
CA ASP A 138 -16.39 -24.15 3.45
C ASP A 138 -17.34 -24.94 2.55
N ARG A 139 -16.76 -25.67 1.60
CA ARG A 139 -17.51 -26.45 0.63
C ARG A 139 -17.95 -27.76 1.27
N ARG A 140 -19.23 -28.09 1.13
CA ARG A 140 -19.86 -29.34 1.56
C ARG A 140 -20.48 -30.04 0.36
N ASP A 141 -20.84 -31.31 0.53
CA ASP A 141 -21.43 -32.12 -0.55
C ASP A 141 -22.76 -31.53 -1.05
N ASP A 142 -23.47 -30.82 -0.17
CA ASP A 142 -24.80 -30.26 -0.36
C ASP A 142 -24.82 -28.72 -0.44
N GLY A 143 -23.67 -28.10 -0.69
CA GLY A 143 -23.54 -26.65 -0.92
C GLY A 143 -22.38 -26.01 -0.17
N TRP A 144 -22.59 -24.77 0.29
CA TRP A 144 -21.60 -24.00 1.04
C TRP A 144 -22.12 -23.68 2.43
N VAL A 145 -21.20 -23.60 3.38
CA VAL A 145 -21.44 -23.09 4.73
C VAL A 145 -20.39 -22.06 5.10
N LEU A 146 -20.79 -21.00 5.81
CA LEU A 146 -19.86 -20.12 6.50
C LEU A 146 -19.63 -20.68 7.90
N ARG A 147 -18.39 -21.00 8.24
CA ARG A 147 -18.02 -21.53 9.55
C ARG A 147 -17.07 -20.62 10.29
N TRP A 148 -17.26 -20.54 11.59
CA TRP A 148 -16.30 -19.91 12.49
C TRP A 148 -15.10 -20.83 12.76
N PRO A 149 -13.97 -20.30 13.28
CA PRO A 149 -12.92 -21.11 13.86
C PRO A 149 -13.49 -21.94 15.02
N VAL A 150 -12.98 -23.16 15.22
CA VAL A 150 -13.48 -24.09 16.26
C VAL A 150 -13.47 -23.44 17.65
N ALA A 151 -12.47 -22.60 17.94
CA ALA A 151 -12.34 -21.89 19.20
C ALA A 151 -13.49 -20.91 19.50
N ALA A 152 -14.15 -20.38 18.47
CA ALA A 152 -15.23 -19.40 18.64
C ALA A 152 -16.55 -20.01 19.10
N LYS A 153 -16.75 -21.34 18.96
CA LYS A 153 -17.96 -22.08 19.39
C LYS A 153 -19.29 -21.47 18.89
N ARG A 154 -19.28 -20.86 17.71
CA ARG A 154 -20.46 -20.25 17.07
C ARG A 154 -21.04 -21.19 16.00
N PRO A 155 -22.37 -21.21 15.79
CA PRO A 155 -22.99 -22.07 14.79
C PRO A 155 -22.55 -21.67 13.37
N ALA A 156 -22.48 -22.66 12.48
CA ALA A 156 -22.26 -22.42 11.06
C ALA A 156 -23.53 -21.86 10.40
N ILE A 157 -23.35 -21.03 9.38
CA ILE A 157 -24.42 -20.43 8.60
C ILE A 157 -24.45 -21.16 7.27
N ARG A 158 -25.59 -21.76 6.93
CA ARG A 158 -25.76 -22.44 5.64
C ARG A 158 -26.18 -21.44 4.59
N LEU A 159 -25.48 -21.43 3.46
CA LEU A 159 -25.88 -20.57 2.34
C LEU A 159 -27.15 -21.15 1.72
N SER A 160 -28.14 -20.28 1.50
CA SER A 160 -29.33 -20.66 0.73
C SER A 160 -28.93 -20.87 -0.74
N ARG A 161 -29.55 -21.80 -1.48
CA ARG A 161 -29.31 -22.00 -2.92
C ARG A 161 -29.89 -20.85 -3.77
N ALA A 162 -29.96 -19.63 -3.24
CA ALA A 162 -30.44 -18.47 -3.98
C ALA A 162 -29.36 -18.01 -4.96
N ASP A 163 -29.82 -17.56 -6.12
CA ASP A 163 -29.02 -17.28 -7.31
C ASP A 163 -27.75 -16.49 -7.01
N VAL A 164 -26.61 -17.00 -7.49
CA VAL A 164 -25.35 -16.25 -7.54
C VAL A 164 -25.68 -14.91 -8.20
N PRO A 165 -25.47 -13.76 -7.51
CA PRO A 165 -25.84 -12.48 -8.08
C PRO A 165 -25.13 -12.32 -9.43
N PRO A 166 -25.82 -11.83 -10.48
CA PRO A 166 -25.16 -11.55 -11.73
C PRO A 166 -23.98 -10.60 -11.47
N PRO A 167 -22.90 -10.70 -12.27
CA PRO A 167 -21.77 -9.77 -12.15
C PRO A 167 -22.31 -8.33 -12.18
N PRO A 168 -21.68 -7.39 -11.45
CA PRO A 168 -22.22 -6.05 -11.27
C PRO A 168 -22.56 -5.43 -12.63
N SER A 169 -23.85 -5.19 -12.85
CA SER A 169 -24.37 -4.51 -14.04
C SER A 169 -24.07 -3.03 -13.94
N ALA A 170 -23.52 -2.48 -15.01
CA ALA A 170 -23.34 -1.04 -15.20
C ALA A 170 -24.71 -0.33 -15.29
N ALA A 171 -25.32 0.01 -14.15
CA ALA A 171 -26.20 1.18 -13.95
C ALA A 171 -26.89 1.13 -12.58
N ALA A 172 -26.47 2.00 -11.65
CA ALA A 172 -27.26 3.16 -11.18
C ALA A 172 -26.64 3.77 -9.91
N GLU A 173 -26.17 5.01 -10.04
CA GLU A 173 -25.70 5.91 -8.96
C GLU A 173 -26.90 6.64 -8.27
N PRO A 174 -26.71 7.30 -7.10
CA PRO A 174 -26.06 8.61 -7.11
C PRO A 174 -24.72 8.57 -6.36
N ALA A 175 -23.70 9.06 -7.06
CA ALA A 175 -22.48 9.65 -6.56
C ALA A 175 -22.40 9.78 -5.03
N LEU A 176 -21.81 8.79 -4.35
CA LEU A 176 -20.68 9.20 -3.54
C LEU A 176 -19.65 9.60 -4.57
N ALA A 177 -19.56 10.93 -4.77
CA ALA A 177 -18.56 11.53 -5.60
C ALA A 177 -17.29 10.70 -5.47
N CYS A 178 -16.70 10.36 -6.60
CA CYS A 178 -15.28 10.14 -6.69
C CYS A 178 -14.63 11.34 -5.99
N ARG A 179 -14.50 11.27 -4.66
CA ARG A 179 -13.22 11.49 -4.03
C ARG A 179 -12.38 10.44 -4.75
N LYS A 180 -11.89 10.82 -5.94
CA LYS A 180 -10.49 10.63 -6.28
C LYS A 180 -9.87 10.74 -4.92
N ARG A 181 -9.23 9.68 -4.37
CA ARG A 181 -8.26 9.89 -3.29
C ARG A 181 -7.59 11.16 -3.74
N SER A 182 -7.86 12.25 -3.02
CA SER A 182 -7.42 13.57 -3.45
C SER A 182 -5.99 13.29 -3.82
N ARG A 183 -5.60 13.57 -5.06
CA ARG A 183 -4.24 13.36 -5.53
C ARG A 183 -3.37 13.96 -4.44
N CYS A 184 -2.96 13.14 -3.48
CA CYS A 184 -1.95 13.42 -2.50
C CYS A 184 -0.78 13.11 -3.40
N GLU A 185 -0.45 14.15 -4.16
CA GLU A 185 0.67 14.32 -5.06
C GLU A 185 1.44 13.02 -5.18
N ASP A 186 1.36 12.36 -6.34
CA ASP A 186 2.20 11.21 -6.68
C ASP A 186 3.68 11.60 -6.49
N GLY A 187 4.12 11.53 -5.25
CA GLY A 187 5.48 11.37 -4.87
C GLY A 187 5.87 9.98 -5.35
N PRO A 188 7.04 9.83 -5.98
CA PRO A 188 7.49 8.52 -6.41
C PRO A 188 7.37 7.51 -5.25
N GLY A 189 6.94 6.26 -5.51
CA GLY A 189 6.91 5.24 -4.45
C GLY A 189 8.28 5.09 -3.78
N ARG A 190 8.37 4.60 -2.52
CA ARG A 190 9.63 4.55 -1.74
C ARG A 190 10.83 4.06 -2.53
N SER A 191 10.68 3.01 -3.34
CA SER A 191 11.75 2.47 -4.20
C SER A 191 12.22 3.48 -5.26
N ALA A 192 11.29 4.18 -5.90
CA ALA A 192 11.60 5.24 -6.86
C ALA A 192 12.23 6.46 -6.17
N LEU A 193 11.79 6.83 -4.96
CA LEU A 193 12.45 7.86 -4.15
C LEU A 193 13.87 7.47 -3.75
N GLN A 194 14.11 6.21 -3.38
CA GLN A 194 15.45 5.72 -3.05
C GLN A 194 16.37 5.69 -4.28
N ALA A 195 15.85 5.27 -5.43
CA ALA A 195 16.58 5.29 -6.70
C ALA A 195 16.93 6.72 -7.10
N GLU A 196 15.96 7.63 -7.07
CA GLU A 196 16.14 9.04 -7.40
C GLU A 196 17.10 9.73 -6.43
N TRP A 197 16.97 9.50 -5.12
CA TRP A 197 17.90 10.00 -4.11
C TRP A 197 19.33 9.55 -4.40
N THR A 198 19.51 8.27 -4.73
CA THR A 198 20.82 7.70 -5.04
C THR A 198 21.42 8.35 -6.28
N ARG A 199 20.63 8.45 -7.36
CA ARG A 199 21.01 9.11 -8.61
C ARG A 199 21.43 10.56 -8.39
N LEU A 200 20.62 11.35 -7.68
CA LEU A 200 20.90 12.76 -7.43
C LEU A 200 22.15 12.96 -6.57
N THR A 201 22.22 12.28 -5.42
CA THR A 201 23.24 12.60 -4.41
C THR A 201 24.59 11.94 -4.67
N LYS A 202 24.62 10.74 -5.27
CA LYS A 202 25.87 10.03 -5.56
C LYS A 202 26.41 10.27 -6.96
N GLU A 203 25.55 10.65 -7.91
CA GLU A 203 25.96 10.80 -9.31
C GLU A 203 25.79 12.22 -9.83
N GLU A 204 24.56 12.74 -9.91
CA GLU A 204 24.30 13.99 -10.64
C GLU A 204 24.90 15.23 -9.96
N LEU A 205 24.63 15.44 -8.67
CA LEU A 205 25.10 16.63 -7.96
C LEU A 205 26.64 16.68 -7.88
N PRO A 206 27.36 15.58 -7.54
CA PRO A 206 28.82 15.57 -7.63
C PRO A 206 29.34 15.82 -9.06
N LYS A 207 28.70 15.25 -10.09
CA LYS A 207 29.07 15.50 -11.50
C LYS A 207 28.87 16.96 -11.89
N LEU A 208 27.78 17.59 -11.46
CA LEU A 208 27.49 19.00 -11.72
C LEU A 208 28.45 19.93 -10.97
N ALA A 209 28.83 19.59 -9.73
CA ALA A 209 29.79 20.37 -8.96
C ALA A 209 31.22 20.27 -9.52
N LYS A 210 31.55 19.17 -10.22
CA LYS A 210 32.89 18.95 -10.78
C LYS A 210 33.23 20.03 -11.82
N GLY A 211 34.32 20.75 -11.57
CA GLY A 211 34.77 21.84 -12.45
C GLY A 211 33.95 23.13 -12.34
N ARG A 212 32.97 23.20 -11.42
CA ARG A 212 32.19 24.41 -11.11
C ARG A 212 32.59 24.94 -9.73
N ARG A 213 32.37 26.24 -9.48
CA ARG A 213 32.63 26.88 -8.18
C ARG A 213 31.44 26.68 -7.20
N TRP A 214 31.04 25.43 -6.96
CA TRP A 214 30.02 25.13 -5.96
C TRP A 214 30.66 25.13 -4.55
N PRO A 215 29.91 25.48 -3.49
CA PRO A 215 30.44 25.51 -2.11
C PRO A 215 30.69 24.12 -1.53
N ILE A 216 30.05 23.10 -2.09
CA ILE A 216 30.19 21.69 -1.73
C ILE A 216 30.30 20.85 -3.00
N CYS A 217 31.04 19.75 -2.94
CA CYS A 217 31.33 18.90 -4.11
C CYS A 217 31.24 17.39 -3.85
N LEU A 218 31.21 16.95 -2.58
CA LEU A 218 31.18 15.55 -2.21
C LEU A 218 29.74 15.07 -1.99
N ASP A 219 29.46 13.82 -2.34
CA ASP A 219 28.15 13.17 -2.23
C ASP A 219 27.52 13.31 -0.83
N HIS A 220 28.28 13.02 0.20
CA HIS A 220 27.84 13.11 1.59
C HIS A 220 27.58 14.56 2.04
N CYS A 221 28.19 15.56 1.41
CA CYS A 221 27.87 16.96 1.67
C CYS A 221 26.47 17.30 1.15
N PHE A 222 26.13 16.84 -0.06
CA PHE A 222 24.78 17.01 -0.62
C PHE A 222 23.73 16.24 0.17
N GLN A 223 24.04 15.01 0.58
CA GLN A 223 23.14 14.21 1.43
C GLN A 223 22.86 14.92 2.75
N ARG A 224 23.89 15.47 3.42
CA ARG A 224 23.72 16.24 4.65
C ARG A 224 22.77 17.43 4.43
N VAL A 225 23.05 18.27 3.42
CA VAL A 225 22.27 19.49 3.18
C VAL A 225 20.83 19.18 2.81
N ALA A 226 20.59 18.18 1.96
CA ALA A 226 19.24 17.77 1.58
C ALA A 226 18.45 17.16 2.75
N LEU A 227 19.09 16.34 3.60
CA LEU A 227 18.46 15.80 4.80
C LEU A 227 18.16 16.90 5.82
N ASP A 228 19.11 17.81 6.04
CA ASP A 228 18.91 18.93 6.97
C ASP A 228 17.72 19.81 6.53
N ALA A 229 17.61 20.11 5.22
CA ALA A 229 16.48 20.83 4.65
C ALA A 229 15.15 20.08 4.80
N ALA A 230 15.16 18.74 4.68
CA ALA A 230 13.95 17.93 4.84
C ALA A 230 13.41 17.92 6.27
N PHE A 231 14.29 17.99 7.27
CA PHE A 231 13.93 18.02 8.68
C PHE A 231 13.82 19.43 9.27
N GLY A 232 14.26 20.46 8.56
CA GLY A 232 14.31 21.84 9.06
C GLY A 232 15.32 22.04 10.20
N GLY A 233 16.39 21.23 10.23
CA GLY A 233 17.31 21.16 11.35
C GLY A 233 18.44 20.15 11.11
N CYS A 234 19.26 19.89 12.13
CA CYS A 234 20.33 18.90 12.01
C CYS A 234 19.75 17.48 11.89
N TRP A 235 19.92 16.82 10.74
CA TRP A 235 19.27 15.53 10.46
C TRP A 235 19.53 14.43 11.50
N TYR A 236 20.66 14.45 12.19
CA TYR A 236 21.00 13.46 13.21
C TYR A 236 20.29 13.67 14.56
N ASP A 237 19.59 14.79 14.73
CA ASP A 237 18.68 14.99 15.86
C ASP A 237 17.35 14.24 15.63
N HIS A 238 17.09 13.84 14.37
CA HIS A 238 15.88 13.13 13.95
C HIS A 238 16.15 11.65 13.63
N LEU A 239 17.38 11.29 13.23
CA LEU A 239 17.76 9.93 12.84
C LEU A 239 18.99 9.44 13.61
N ASP A 240 18.97 8.17 14.01
CA ASP A 240 20.07 7.56 14.76
C ASP A 240 21.23 7.17 13.84
N ARG A 241 22.35 7.88 13.99
CA ARG A 241 23.61 7.62 13.25
C ARG A 241 24.19 6.23 13.47
N LYS A 242 23.86 5.57 14.59
CA LYS A 242 24.38 4.23 14.94
C LYS A 242 23.54 3.10 14.32
N ARG A 243 22.30 3.39 13.90
CA ARG A 243 21.38 2.41 13.29
C ARG A 243 21.56 2.22 11.77
N GLY A 244 22.58 2.84 11.18
CA GLY A 244 22.94 2.68 9.76
C GLY A 244 22.55 3.87 8.90
N ALA A 245 22.54 3.68 7.57
CA ALA A 245 22.32 4.77 6.61
C ALA A 245 20.97 5.47 6.80
N ALA A 246 20.95 6.81 6.73
CA ALA A 246 19.74 7.63 6.91
C ALA A 246 18.56 7.19 6.02
N ILE A 247 18.85 6.83 4.76
CA ILE A 247 17.85 6.35 3.78
C ILE A 247 17.09 5.09 4.26
N ARG A 248 17.71 4.25 5.10
CA ARG A 248 17.04 3.04 5.62
C ARG A 248 16.04 3.36 6.73
N GLN A 249 16.21 4.49 7.39
CA GLN A 249 15.47 4.86 8.60
C GLN A 249 14.42 5.95 8.36
N ILE A 250 14.66 6.82 7.37
CA ILE A 250 13.79 7.95 7.03
C ILE A 250 12.40 7.48 6.56
N ALA A 251 11.34 8.18 6.98
CA ALA A 251 9.98 7.94 6.52
C ALA A 251 9.80 8.38 5.06
N ASP A 252 8.78 7.87 4.36
CA ASP A 252 8.57 8.16 2.93
C ASP A 252 8.34 9.64 2.65
N ALA A 253 7.58 10.33 3.50
CA ALA A 253 7.32 11.77 3.38
C ALA A 253 8.60 12.60 3.55
N ASP A 254 9.45 12.25 4.53
CA ASP A 254 10.73 12.92 4.74
C ASP A 254 11.73 12.63 3.61
N LEU A 255 11.72 11.41 3.06
CA LEU A 255 12.53 11.04 1.92
C LEU A 255 12.09 11.81 0.66
N ALA A 256 10.79 11.98 0.46
CA ALA A 256 10.24 12.80 -0.62
C ALA A 256 10.71 14.25 -0.51
N ARG A 257 10.64 14.85 0.69
CA ARG A 257 11.20 16.20 0.96
C ARG A 257 12.70 16.27 0.69
N ALA A 258 13.47 15.27 1.11
CA ALA A 258 14.91 15.22 0.87
C ALA A 258 15.24 15.11 -0.63
N VAL A 259 14.47 14.33 -1.39
CA VAL A 259 14.59 14.23 -2.86
C VAL A 259 14.23 15.56 -3.52
N GLN A 260 13.18 16.25 -3.08
CA GLN A 260 12.83 17.58 -3.59
C GLN A 260 13.96 18.60 -3.32
N ALA A 261 14.55 18.58 -2.12
CA ALA A 261 15.71 19.42 -1.78
C ALA A 261 16.91 19.12 -2.70
N ALA A 262 17.18 17.84 -3.01
CA ALA A 262 18.23 17.45 -3.95
C ALA A 262 17.92 17.88 -5.41
N ARG A 263 16.66 17.84 -5.84
CA ARG A 263 16.22 18.36 -7.15
C ARG A 263 16.39 19.87 -7.24
N ARG A 264 16.04 20.61 -6.19
CA ARG A 264 16.27 22.06 -6.12
C ARG A 264 17.74 22.41 -6.34
N MET A 265 18.65 21.71 -5.66
CA MET A 265 20.10 21.89 -5.86
C MET A 265 20.55 21.61 -7.31
N ARG A 266 19.95 20.62 -7.98
CA ARG A 266 20.24 20.29 -9.38
C ARG A 266 19.74 21.40 -10.32
N ASP A 267 18.50 21.84 -10.13
CA ASP A 267 17.78 22.72 -11.05
C ASP A 267 18.20 24.19 -10.92
N GLU A 268 18.39 24.67 -9.69
CA GLU A 268 18.79 26.06 -9.38
C GLU A 268 20.31 26.22 -9.29
N GLY A 269 21.06 25.12 -9.18
CA GLY A 269 22.52 25.10 -9.22
C GLY A 269 23.21 25.79 -8.04
N ALA A 270 24.33 26.46 -8.30
CA ALA A 270 25.26 26.93 -7.25
C ALA A 270 24.61 27.85 -6.21
N ALA A 271 23.68 28.71 -6.64
CA ALA A 271 23.02 29.68 -5.75
C ALA A 271 22.16 28.99 -4.67
N ALA A 272 21.35 27.99 -5.06
CA ALA A 272 20.56 27.22 -4.11
C ALA A 272 21.45 26.38 -3.18
N VAL A 273 22.53 25.81 -3.72
CA VAL A 273 23.48 25.04 -2.93
C VAL A 273 24.20 25.94 -1.90
N ASP A 274 24.55 27.18 -2.26
CA ASP A 274 25.12 28.18 -1.34
C ASP A 274 24.15 28.52 -0.20
N GLU A 275 22.91 28.84 -0.53
CA GLU A 275 21.85 29.16 0.44
C GLU A 275 21.61 28.00 1.41
N MET A 276 21.32 26.80 0.87
CA MET A 276 20.98 25.63 1.67
C MET A 276 22.16 25.14 2.50
N ASN A 277 23.40 25.23 1.98
CA ASN A 277 24.59 24.90 2.75
C ASN A 277 24.82 25.91 3.89
N ALA A 278 24.61 27.21 3.65
CA ALA A 278 24.73 28.23 4.68
C ALA A 278 23.71 27.99 5.81
N GLU A 279 22.47 27.64 5.47
CA GLU A 279 21.43 27.28 6.44
C GLU A 279 21.78 26.00 7.24
N SER A 280 22.22 24.95 6.55
CA SER A 280 22.72 23.72 7.19
C SER A 280 23.91 23.97 8.14
N LEU A 281 24.78 24.94 7.83
CA LEU A 281 25.87 25.35 8.72
C LEU A 281 25.37 26.19 9.91
N ARG A 282 24.35 27.04 9.71
CA ARG A 282 23.72 27.82 10.79
C ARG A 282 23.11 26.93 11.86
N TRP A 283 22.37 25.88 11.49
CA TRP A 283 21.81 24.92 12.46
C TRP A 283 22.88 24.22 13.32
N ARG A 284 24.13 24.20 12.85
CA ARG A 284 25.27 23.60 13.55
C ARG A 284 26.08 24.60 14.36
N GLY A 285 25.58 25.82 14.54
CA GLY A 285 26.29 26.90 15.22
C GLY A 285 27.51 27.43 14.45
N LYS A 286 27.65 27.10 13.16
CA LYS A 286 28.77 27.53 12.30
C LYS A 286 28.34 28.70 11.42
N ALA A 287 28.10 29.88 11.99
CA ALA A 287 27.87 31.09 11.21
C ALA A 287 29.19 31.73 10.71
N GLY A 288 29.58 31.42 9.47
CA GLY A 288 30.38 32.27 8.54
C GLY A 288 31.91 32.33 8.71
N PRO A 289 32.65 32.55 7.59
CA PRO A 289 32.84 33.94 7.14
C PRO A 289 32.24 34.22 5.75
N LYS A 290 31.80 35.47 5.55
CA LYS A 290 31.33 36.02 4.27
C LYS A 290 32.47 35.96 3.24
N ARG A 291 32.30 35.23 2.13
CA ARG A 291 33.13 35.42 0.94
C ARG A 291 32.76 36.78 0.32
N LYS A 292 33.72 37.71 0.28
CA LYS A 292 33.62 38.92 -0.55
C LYS A 292 33.51 38.48 -2.03
N ARG A 293 32.61 39.14 -2.75
CA ARG A 293 32.37 39.01 -4.20
C ARG A 293 33.67 39.04 -4.99
#